data_AF-A0A9N8HI28-F1
#
_entry.id   AF-A0A9N8HI28-F1
#
_cell.length_a   1.000
_cell.length_b   1.000
_cell.length_c   1.000
_cell.angle_alpha   90.00
_cell.angle_beta   90.00
_cell.angle_gamma   90.00
#
_symmetry.space_group_name_H-M   'P 1'
#
loop_
_entity.id
_entity.type
_entity.pdbx_description
1 polymer ?
#
loop_
_entity_poly.entity_id
_entity_poly.type
_entity_poly.pdbx_seq_one_letter_code
_entity_poly.pdbx_strand_id
1 'polypeptide(L)'
;MSEGKVNPMKEIKVDKMILNCCVGESGDRLTRAARVLEQLTGQQPVYSKARYTLRSFGIRRNEKIAVHVTVRGEKALEILERGLKVKEYELMRRNFSETGNFGFGINEHIDLGIKYDPTTGIYGMDFFICLTRPGARVARRKIRQGRVGFPHKITKEDAIKWFQTKFDGVVLEKEV
;
A
#
# COMPACT_ATOMS: atom_id res chain seq x y z
N MET A 1 18.14 31.91 -5.23
CA MET A 1 18.49 30.65 -5.90
C MET A 1 17.34 30.33 -6.83
N SER A 2 17.58 30.33 -8.14
CA SER A 2 16.53 30.20 -9.15
C SER A 2 15.72 28.91 -8.95
N GLU A 3 14.41 29.05 -8.71
CA GLU A 3 13.43 27.98 -8.89
C GLU A 3 13.42 27.60 -10.37
N GLY A 4 14.43 26.84 -10.78
CA GLY A 4 14.53 26.32 -12.13
C GLY A 4 13.35 25.39 -12.38
N LYS A 5 12.58 25.65 -13.44
CA LYS A 5 11.46 24.82 -13.93
C LYS A 5 11.76 23.33 -13.69
N VAL A 6 11.08 22.74 -12.71
CA VAL A 6 11.23 21.31 -12.42
C VAL A 6 10.74 20.55 -13.64
N ASN A 7 11.59 19.65 -14.16
CA ASN A 7 11.22 18.85 -15.31
C ASN A 7 9.95 18.04 -14.98
N PRO A 8 8.86 18.12 -15.77
CA PRO A 8 7.63 17.37 -15.53
C PRO A 8 7.86 15.86 -15.37
N MET A 9 8.90 15.31 -16.03
CA MET A 9 9.26 13.90 -15.92
C MET A 9 9.87 13.49 -14.57
N LYS A 10 10.10 14.45 -13.66
CA LYS A 10 10.53 14.18 -12.28
C LYS A 10 9.38 14.18 -11.27
N GLU A 11 8.16 14.48 -11.71
CA GLU A 11 6.98 14.42 -10.85
C GLU A 11 6.77 13.03 -10.26
N ILE A 12 6.37 13.00 -9.00
CA ILE A 12 6.13 11.77 -8.25
C ILE A 12 4.67 11.37 -8.43
N LYS A 13 4.45 10.11 -8.80
CA LYS A 13 3.12 9.51 -8.93
C LYS A 13 2.99 8.24 -8.12
N VAL A 14 1.76 7.87 -7.81
CA VAL A 14 1.45 6.54 -7.26
C VAL A 14 1.60 5.51 -8.40
N ASP A 15 2.48 4.55 -8.22
CA ASP A 15 2.68 3.43 -9.15
C ASP A 15 1.64 2.35 -8.94
N LYS A 16 1.50 1.94 -7.69
CA LYS A 16 0.57 0.92 -7.24
C LYS A 16 0.32 1.08 -5.74
N MET A 17 -0.85 0.65 -5.33
CA MET A 17 -1.20 0.44 -3.94
C MET A 17 -1.46 -1.04 -3.74
N ILE A 18 -0.93 -1.61 -2.67
CA ILE A 18 -1.11 -3.00 -2.29
C ILE A 18 -1.92 -2.99 -1.00
N LEU A 19 -3.06 -3.66 -1.02
CA LEU A 19 -3.84 -3.93 0.18
C LEU A 19 -3.57 -5.39 0.56
N ASN A 20 -3.15 -5.61 1.79
CA ASN A 20 -2.88 -6.93 2.33
C ASN A 20 -3.72 -7.17 3.57
N CYS A 21 -4.41 -8.30 3.61
CA CYS A 21 -5.11 -8.80 4.79
C CYS A 21 -4.52 -10.16 5.16
N CYS A 22 -3.83 -10.20 6.31
CA CYS A 22 -3.27 -11.43 6.86
C CYS A 22 -4.18 -11.93 7.98
N VAL A 23 -4.84 -13.07 7.76
CA VAL A 23 -5.78 -13.65 8.73
C VAL A 23 -5.08 -14.65 9.65
N GLY A 24 -3.99 -15.27 9.19
CA GLY A 24 -3.19 -16.20 9.99
C GLY A 24 -3.66 -17.65 9.93
N GLU A 25 -4.81 -17.92 9.31
CA GLU A 25 -5.42 -19.25 9.20
C GLU A 25 -6.01 -19.48 7.81
N SER A 26 -6.17 -20.76 7.45
CA SER A 26 -6.95 -21.16 6.28
C SER A 26 -8.44 -21.34 6.65
N GLY A 27 -9.28 -21.51 5.62
CA GLY A 27 -10.72 -21.76 5.79
C GLY A 27 -11.60 -20.56 5.46
N ASP A 28 -12.80 -20.53 6.06
CA ASP A 28 -13.87 -19.60 5.71
C ASP A 28 -13.54 -18.15 6.02
N ARG A 29 -12.75 -17.91 7.07
CA ARG A 29 -12.35 -16.56 7.44
C ARG A 29 -11.47 -15.92 6.37
N LEU A 30 -10.67 -16.72 5.66
CA LEU A 30 -9.85 -16.26 4.54
C LEU A 30 -10.68 -15.97 3.29
N THR A 31 -11.69 -16.81 3.00
CA THR A 31 -12.58 -16.59 1.84
C THR A 31 -13.48 -15.38 2.05
N ARG A 32 -13.91 -15.11 3.28
CA ARG A 32 -14.63 -13.88 3.65
C ARG A 32 -13.76 -12.64 3.50
N ALA A 33 -12.51 -12.67 3.98
CA ALA A 33 -11.55 -11.57 3.78
C ALA A 33 -11.30 -11.30 2.28
N ALA A 34 -11.26 -12.34 1.44
CA ALA A 34 -11.18 -12.19 -0.01
C ALA A 34 -12.38 -11.45 -0.59
N ARG A 35 -13.61 -11.78 -0.16
CA ARG A 35 -14.82 -11.07 -0.59
C ARG A 35 -14.81 -9.59 -0.18
N VAL A 36 -14.33 -9.27 1.01
CA VAL A 36 -14.20 -7.87 1.47
C VAL A 36 -13.24 -7.09 0.57
N LEU A 37 -12.07 -7.66 0.23
CA LEU A 37 -11.12 -7.02 -0.69
C LEU A 37 -11.68 -6.88 -2.10
N GLU A 38 -12.45 -7.86 -2.56
CA GLU A 38 -13.13 -7.80 -3.86
C GLU A 38 -14.18 -6.70 -3.90
N GLN A 39 -14.99 -6.55 -2.85
CA GLN A 39 -15.97 -5.47 -2.72
C GLN A 39 -15.30 -4.09 -2.65
N LEU A 40 -14.17 -3.97 -1.94
CA LEU A 40 -13.45 -2.71 -1.81
C LEU A 40 -12.80 -2.28 -3.13
N THR A 41 -12.19 -3.21 -3.86
CA THR A 41 -11.33 -2.90 -5.01
C THR A 41 -11.98 -3.17 -6.37
N GLY A 42 -13.04 -3.97 -6.41
CA GLY A 42 -13.65 -4.50 -7.63
C GLY A 42 -12.71 -5.39 -8.45
N GLN A 43 -11.68 -5.96 -7.82
CA GLN A 43 -10.68 -6.82 -8.48
C GLN A 43 -10.62 -8.17 -7.78
N GLN A 44 -10.30 -9.22 -8.56
CA GLN A 44 -10.10 -10.55 -8.00
C GLN A 44 -8.82 -10.57 -7.14
N PRO A 45 -8.92 -10.91 -5.85
CA PRO A 45 -7.76 -10.90 -4.97
C PRO A 45 -6.92 -12.17 -5.11
N VAL A 46 -5.64 -12.08 -4.72
CA VAL A 46 -4.67 -13.17 -4.82
C VAL A 46 -4.38 -13.76 -3.45
N TYR A 47 -4.44 -15.08 -3.35
CA TYR A 47 -4.12 -15.83 -2.14
C TYR A 47 -2.61 -16.04 -1.99
N SER A 48 -2.08 -15.64 -0.84
CA SER A 48 -0.68 -15.86 -0.45
C SER A 48 -0.54 -17.15 0.35
N LYS A 49 0.51 -17.91 0.05
CA LYS A 49 0.83 -19.18 0.72
C LYS A 49 1.91 -19.01 1.79
N ALA A 50 1.83 -19.84 2.81
CA ALA A 50 2.84 -20.02 3.83
C ALA A 50 4.17 -20.49 3.24
N ARG A 51 5.26 -19.75 3.52
CA ARG A 51 6.60 -20.20 3.14
C ARG A 51 7.16 -21.26 4.08
N TYR A 52 6.84 -21.18 5.36
CA TYR A 52 7.38 -22.03 6.43
C TYR A 52 6.25 -22.56 7.31
N THR A 53 6.51 -23.68 8.00
CA THR A 53 5.64 -24.21 9.05
C THR A 53 6.09 -23.61 10.38
N LEU A 54 5.17 -22.99 11.12
CA LEU A 54 5.47 -22.45 12.45
C LEU A 54 4.35 -22.80 13.43
N ARG A 55 4.68 -23.62 14.44
CA ARG A 55 3.69 -24.15 15.40
C ARG A 55 3.06 -23.05 16.25
N SER A 56 3.81 -22.02 16.64
CA SER A 56 3.32 -20.91 17.46
C SER A 56 2.20 -20.11 16.80
N PHE A 57 2.19 -20.04 15.46
CA PHE A 57 1.11 -19.40 14.69
C PHE A 57 0.10 -20.39 14.13
N GLY A 58 0.28 -21.70 14.36
CA GLY A 58 -0.62 -22.74 13.82
C GLY A 58 -0.54 -22.96 12.30
N ILE A 59 0.47 -22.39 11.63
CA ILE A 59 0.56 -22.37 10.16
C ILE A 59 1.38 -23.54 9.63
N ARG A 60 0.91 -24.19 8.56
CA ARG A 60 1.67 -25.22 7.81
C ARG A 60 2.20 -24.68 6.48
N ARG A 61 3.34 -25.21 6.02
CA ARG A 61 3.94 -24.84 4.72
C ARG A 61 2.95 -25.05 3.57
N ASN A 62 2.94 -24.10 2.63
CA ASN A 62 2.05 -24.03 1.46
C ASN A 62 0.55 -23.82 1.75
N GLU A 63 0.17 -23.68 3.01
CA GLU A 63 -1.20 -23.32 3.41
C GLU A 63 -1.52 -21.88 2.99
N LYS A 64 -2.78 -21.59 2.64
CA LYS A 64 -3.19 -20.22 2.32
C LYS A 64 -3.40 -19.45 3.63
N ILE A 65 -2.71 -18.32 3.80
CA ILE A 65 -2.74 -17.54 5.07
C ILE A 65 -3.33 -16.14 4.87
N ALA A 66 -3.03 -15.52 3.73
CA ALA A 66 -3.30 -14.11 3.51
C ALA A 66 -3.89 -13.90 2.13
N VAL A 67 -4.57 -12.77 1.99
CA VAL A 67 -5.13 -12.31 0.73
C VAL A 67 -4.62 -10.91 0.47
N HIS A 68 -4.18 -10.66 -0.75
CA HIS A 68 -3.72 -9.33 -1.15
C HIS A 68 -4.24 -8.97 -2.53
N VAL A 69 -4.36 -7.68 -2.78
CA VAL A 69 -4.77 -7.11 -4.06
C VAL A 69 -3.89 -5.92 -4.38
N THR A 70 -3.51 -5.79 -5.65
CA THR A 70 -2.70 -4.66 -6.14
C THR A 70 -3.54 -3.78 -7.03
N VAL A 71 -3.86 -2.58 -6.55
CA VAL A 71 -4.64 -1.58 -7.28
C VAL A 71 -3.70 -0.57 -7.92
N ARG A 72 -4.04 -0.07 -9.11
CA ARG A 72 -3.30 0.96 -9.85
C ARG A 72 -4.28 1.95 -10.47
N GLY A 73 -3.74 3.10 -10.91
CA GLY A 73 -4.52 4.14 -11.58
C GLY A 73 -5.41 4.93 -10.62
N GLU A 74 -6.53 5.45 -11.13
CA GLU A 74 -7.46 6.31 -10.41
C GLU A 74 -8.11 5.59 -9.22
N LYS A 75 -8.51 4.32 -9.39
CA LYS A 75 -9.03 3.48 -8.30
C LYS A 75 -8.09 3.42 -7.09
N ALA A 76 -6.77 3.43 -7.32
CA ALA A 76 -5.82 3.42 -6.23
C ALA A 76 -5.80 4.75 -5.45
N LEU A 77 -6.02 5.87 -6.14
CA LEU A 77 -6.11 7.20 -5.51
C LEU A 77 -7.39 7.34 -4.70
N GLU A 78 -8.53 6.90 -5.23
CA GLU A 78 -9.81 6.93 -4.52
C GLU A 78 -9.76 6.13 -3.21
N ILE A 79 -9.25 4.90 -3.27
CA ILE A 79 -9.15 4.04 -2.08
C ILE A 79 -8.10 4.59 -1.11
N LEU A 80 -7.00 5.16 -1.61
CA LEU A 80 -5.99 5.80 -0.78
C LEU A 80 -6.57 6.99 -0.02
N GLU A 81 -7.35 7.83 -0.68
CA GLU A 81 -8.02 8.98 -0.06
C GLU A 81 -8.99 8.53 1.04
N ARG A 82 -9.79 7.49 0.78
CA ARG A 82 -10.66 6.88 1.80
C ARG A 82 -9.84 6.37 2.99
N GLY A 83 -8.73 5.67 2.74
CA GLY A 83 -7.88 5.13 3.80
C GLY A 83 -7.16 6.21 4.62
N LEU A 84 -6.72 7.29 3.97
CA LEU A 84 -6.09 8.43 4.65
C LEU A 84 -7.08 9.21 5.49
N LYS A 85 -8.35 9.32 5.07
CA LYS A 85 -9.42 9.94 5.85
C LYS A 85 -9.64 9.23 7.20
N VAL A 86 -9.54 7.89 7.24
CA VAL A 86 -9.61 7.10 8.48
C VAL A 86 -8.44 7.42 9.43
N LYS A 87 -7.30 7.86 8.89
CA LYS A 87 -6.12 8.27 9.64
C LYS A 87 -6.01 9.77 9.82
N GLU A 88 -7.07 10.52 9.51
CA GLU A 88 -7.11 11.99 9.60
C GLU A 88 -5.95 12.67 8.84
N TYR A 89 -5.44 12.01 7.79
CA TYR A 89 -4.26 12.44 7.02
C TYR A 89 -2.97 12.57 7.84
N GLU A 90 -2.92 11.95 9.03
CA GLU A 90 -1.75 11.93 9.89
C GLU A 90 -0.95 10.63 9.71
N LEU A 91 0.33 10.77 9.38
CA LEU A 91 1.26 9.65 9.31
C LEU A 91 2.53 9.93 10.11
N MET A 92 3.13 8.90 10.70
CA MET A 92 4.39 9.08 11.40
C MET A 92 5.57 9.03 10.43
N ARG A 93 6.65 9.76 10.71
CA ARG A 93 7.89 9.72 9.90
C ARG A 93 8.48 8.31 9.76
N ARG A 94 8.21 7.39 10.70
CA ARG A 94 8.62 5.97 10.64
C ARG A 94 7.91 5.16 9.56
N ASN A 95 6.71 5.58 9.14
CA ASN A 95 5.90 4.89 8.13
C ASN A 95 6.47 5.04 6.72
N PHE A 96 7.36 6.02 6.52
CA PHE A 96 8.04 6.26 5.25
C PHE A 96 9.35 5.47 5.18
N SER A 97 9.48 4.68 4.12
CA SER A 97 10.68 3.90 3.83
C SER A 97 11.79 4.77 3.22
N GLU A 98 13.03 4.30 3.32
CA GLU A 98 14.17 4.93 2.64
C GLU A 98 14.03 4.94 1.12
N THR A 99 13.29 3.97 0.58
CA THR A 99 12.98 3.87 -0.85
C THR A 99 11.89 4.82 -1.34
N GLY A 100 11.39 5.70 -0.46
CA GLY A 100 10.37 6.70 -0.80
C GLY A 100 8.96 6.12 -0.94
N ASN A 101 8.70 4.97 -0.33
CA ASN A 101 7.38 4.36 -0.24
C ASN A 101 6.83 4.57 1.17
N PHE A 102 5.52 4.39 1.36
CA PHE A 102 4.93 4.49 2.69
C PHE A 102 3.77 3.52 2.84
N GLY A 103 3.43 3.22 4.09
CA GLY A 103 2.29 2.37 4.39
C GLY A 103 1.73 2.64 5.77
N PHE A 104 0.49 2.22 5.97
CA PHE A 104 -0.23 2.35 7.22
C PHE A 104 -1.22 1.20 7.38
N GLY A 105 -1.53 0.86 8.63
CA GLY A 105 -2.52 -0.16 8.96
C GLY A 105 -3.85 0.47 9.34
N ILE A 106 -4.95 -0.13 8.87
CA ILE A 106 -6.31 0.15 9.31
C ILE A 106 -6.81 -1.08 10.08
N ASN A 107 -7.43 -0.86 11.24
CA ASN A 107 -7.94 -1.96 12.07
C ASN A 107 -9.30 -2.46 11.58
N GLU A 108 -10.14 -1.58 11.04
CA GLU A 108 -11.50 -1.89 10.62
C GLU A 108 -11.74 -1.46 9.16
N HIS A 109 -12.13 -2.40 8.30
CA HIS A 109 -12.48 -2.08 6.92
C HIS A 109 -13.80 -1.32 6.77
N ILE A 110 -14.62 -1.26 7.83
CA ILE A 110 -15.92 -0.55 7.81
C ILE A 110 -15.70 0.95 7.62
N ASP A 111 -14.63 1.49 8.22
CA ASP A 111 -14.24 2.89 8.12
C ASP A 111 -13.95 3.34 6.68
N LEU A 112 -13.72 2.38 5.76
CA LEU A 112 -13.52 2.64 4.33
C LEU A 112 -14.84 2.83 3.55
N GLY A 113 -15.98 2.80 4.25
CA GLY A 113 -17.31 3.03 3.69
C GLY A 113 -18.02 1.77 3.19
N ILE A 114 -17.59 0.58 3.61
CA ILE A 114 -18.28 -0.68 3.30
C ILE A 114 -19.36 -0.93 4.34
N LYS A 115 -20.55 -1.32 3.90
CA LYS A 115 -21.65 -1.70 4.80
C LYS A 115 -21.25 -2.93 5.61
N TYR A 116 -21.46 -2.87 6.92
CA TYR A 116 -21.24 -4.01 7.80
C TYR A 116 -22.17 -5.18 7.43
N ASP A 117 -21.57 -6.35 7.27
CA ASP A 117 -22.27 -7.62 7.15
C ASP A 117 -21.81 -8.54 8.30
N PRO A 118 -22.73 -8.98 9.19
CA PRO A 118 -22.39 -9.87 10.31
C PRO A 118 -21.71 -11.16 9.87
N THR A 119 -21.93 -11.61 8.63
CA THR A 119 -21.36 -12.85 8.11
C THR A 119 -19.88 -12.70 7.74
N THR A 120 -19.42 -11.53 7.31
CA THR A 120 -18.01 -11.31 6.98
C THR A 120 -17.17 -11.06 8.23
N GLY A 121 -17.69 -10.36 9.23
CA GLY A 121 -16.94 -9.98 10.43
C GLY A 121 -16.02 -8.78 10.17
N ILE A 122 -15.19 -8.39 11.16
CA ILE A 122 -14.29 -7.22 11.08
C ILE A 122 -12.87 -7.69 10.76
N TYR A 123 -12.22 -6.99 9.82
CA TYR A 123 -10.87 -7.27 9.38
C TYR A 123 -10.02 -6.01 9.34
N GLY A 124 -8.79 -6.13 9.83
CA GLY A 124 -7.73 -5.17 9.62
C GLY A 124 -7.03 -5.40 8.28
N MET A 125 -6.49 -4.31 7.73
CA MET A 125 -5.82 -4.30 6.44
C MET A 125 -4.59 -3.39 6.48
N ASP A 126 -3.53 -3.85 5.84
CA ASP A 126 -2.32 -3.08 5.62
C ASP A 126 -2.35 -2.44 4.24
N PHE A 127 -2.17 -1.13 4.21
CA PHE A 127 -2.03 -0.34 3.01
C PHE A 127 -0.55 -0.07 2.76
N PHE A 128 -0.06 -0.46 1.59
CA PHE A 128 1.29 -0.15 1.16
C PHE A 128 1.28 0.56 -0.19
N ILE A 129 1.80 1.78 -0.22
CA ILE A 129 1.79 2.67 -1.37
C ILE A 129 3.20 2.72 -1.94
N CYS A 130 3.30 2.37 -3.23
CA CYS A 130 4.55 2.52 -3.98
C CYS A 130 4.52 3.81 -4.78
N LEU A 131 5.46 4.70 -4.52
CA LEU A 131 5.67 5.92 -5.31
C LEU A 131 6.70 5.66 -6.40
N THR A 132 6.55 6.37 -7.53
CA THR A 132 7.51 6.27 -8.62
C THR A 132 7.58 7.56 -9.42
N ARG A 133 8.70 7.75 -10.11
CA ARG A 133 8.87 8.79 -11.14
C ARG A 133 8.71 8.19 -12.54
N PRO A 134 8.22 8.96 -13.53
CA PRO A 134 8.25 8.57 -14.93
C PRO A 134 9.67 8.17 -15.37
N GLY A 135 9.86 6.90 -15.76
CA GLY A 135 11.19 6.36 -16.11
C GLY A 135 11.55 5.06 -15.40
N ALA A 136 10.82 4.72 -14.32
CA ALA A 136 11.02 3.45 -13.60
C ALA A 136 10.81 2.18 -14.46
N ARG A 137 10.18 2.31 -15.64
CA ARG A 137 10.03 1.21 -16.62
C ARG A 137 11.37 0.62 -17.04
N VAL A 138 12.46 1.39 -17.05
CA VAL A 138 13.80 0.92 -17.47
C VAL A 138 14.28 -0.28 -16.63
N ALA A 139 13.92 -0.32 -15.35
CA ALA A 139 14.28 -1.43 -14.45
C ALA A 139 13.34 -2.64 -14.58
N ARG A 140 12.14 -2.48 -15.15
CA ARG A 140 11.09 -3.51 -15.20
C ARG A 140 10.91 -4.13 -16.59
N ARG A 141 11.39 -3.46 -17.64
CA ARG A 141 11.23 -3.93 -19.04
C ARG A 141 12.13 -5.13 -19.32
N LYS A 142 11.64 -6.04 -20.18
CA LYS A 142 12.36 -7.24 -20.62
C LYS A 142 13.55 -6.91 -21.53
N ILE A 143 13.37 -5.98 -22.46
CA ILE A 143 14.40 -5.62 -23.46
C ILE A 143 15.17 -4.39 -22.98
N ARG A 144 16.52 -4.43 -23.07
CA ARG A 144 17.43 -3.36 -22.66
C ARG A 144 17.19 -2.93 -21.20
N GLN A 145 17.09 -3.88 -20.29
CA GLN A 145 16.94 -3.58 -18.87
C GLN A 145 18.15 -2.80 -18.35
N GLY A 146 17.90 -1.76 -17.56
CA GLY A 146 18.95 -0.93 -16.96
C GLY A 146 18.61 -0.58 -15.52
N ARG A 147 19.57 -0.04 -14.79
CA ARG A 147 19.34 0.46 -13.43
C ARG A 147 18.80 1.89 -13.48
N VAL A 148 17.86 2.20 -12.60
CA VAL A 148 17.42 3.58 -12.39
C VAL A 148 18.56 4.34 -11.71
N GLY A 149 18.98 5.44 -12.32
CA GLY A 149 20.05 6.29 -11.78
C GLY A 149 19.70 6.81 -10.39
N PHE A 150 20.72 6.98 -9.54
CA PHE A 150 20.56 7.46 -8.17
C PHE A 150 19.74 8.77 -8.06
N PRO A 151 19.97 9.80 -8.90
CA PRO A 151 19.19 11.05 -8.83
C PRO A 151 17.71 10.89 -9.20
N HIS A 152 17.34 9.78 -9.87
CA HIS A 152 15.97 9.52 -10.28
C HIS A 152 15.21 8.66 -9.26
N LYS A 153 15.90 8.07 -8.28
CA LYS A 153 15.24 7.38 -7.17
C LYS A 153 14.54 8.40 -6.27
N ILE A 154 13.49 7.95 -5.61
CA ILE A 154 12.73 8.74 -4.63
C ILE A 154 13.38 8.50 -3.27
N THR A 155 13.64 9.58 -2.54
CA THR A 155 14.12 9.53 -1.16
C THR A 155 12.94 9.55 -0.18
N LYS A 156 13.21 9.25 1.09
CA LYS A 156 12.23 9.37 2.15
C LYS A 156 11.65 10.80 2.25
N GLU A 157 12.50 11.81 2.11
CA GLU A 157 12.11 13.22 2.19
C GLU A 157 11.24 13.64 1.00
N ASP A 158 11.56 13.16 -0.20
CA ASP A 158 10.75 13.39 -1.39
C ASP A 158 9.32 12.83 -1.22
N ALA A 159 9.19 11.65 -0.58
CA ALA A 159 7.90 11.02 -0.32
C ALA A 159 7.08 11.78 0.75
N ILE A 160 7.74 12.29 1.79
CA ILE A 160 7.11 13.14 2.82
C ILE A 160 6.59 14.44 2.19
N LYS A 161 7.43 15.11 1.40
CA LYS A 161 7.02 16.34 0.68
C LYS A 161 5.86 16.05 -0.26
N TRP A 162 5.89 14.95 -1.00
CA TRP A 162 4.79 14.55 -1.87
C TRP A 162 3.48 14.33 -1.10
N PHE A 163 3.55 13.68 0.06
CA PHE A 163 2.38 13.44 0.91
C PHE A 163 1.79 14.76 1.44
N GLN A 164 2.64 15.67 1.91
CA GLN A 164 2.24 17.00 2.37
C GLN A 164 1.62 17.84 1.25
N THR A 165 2.24 17.90 0.07
CA THR A 165 1.73 18.71 -1.05
C THR A 165 0.45 18.16 -1.67
N LYS A 166 0.29 16.83 -1.71
CA LYS A 166 -0.83 16.21 -2.43
C LYS A 166 -2.09 16.03 -1.58
N PHE A 167 -1.92 15.72 -0.30
CA PHE A 167 -3.02 15.38 0.59
C PHE A 167 -3.13 16.32 1.79
N ASP A 168 -2.33 17.41 1.81
CA ASP A 168 -2.21 18.34 2.94
C ASP A 168 -1.95 17.62 4.28
N GLY A 169 -1.29 16.45 4.20
CA GLY A 169 -1.17 15.53 5.31
C GLY A 169 -0.08 15.94 6.30
N VAL A 170 -0.34 15.68 7.58
CA VAL A 170 0.58 15.99 8.67
C VAL A 170 1.52 14.81 8.90
N VAL A 171 2.82 15.07 8.91
CA VAL A 171 3.83 14.06 9.25
C VAL A 171 4.34 14.30 10.66
N LEU A 172 3.97 13.41 11.58
CA LEU A 172 4.37 13.47 12.98
C LEU A 172 5.78 12.89 13.14
N GLU A 173 6.66 13.65 13.79
CA GLU A 173 7.90 13.13 14.36
C GLU A 173 7.61 12.70 15.79
N LYS A 174 7.81 11.41 16.08
CA LYS A 174 7.84 11.00 17.47
C LYS A 174 9.24 11.34 17.98
N GLU A 175 9.35 12.36 18.83
CA GLU A 175 10.47 12.45 19.74
C GLU A 175 10.48 11.16 20.56
N VAL A 176 11.58 10.41 20.43
CA VAL A 176 11.85 9.26 21.32
C VAL A 176 12.38 9.82 22.62
#